data_AF-A0A7X4A498-F1
#
_entry.id   AF-A0A7X4A498-F1
#
_cell.length_a   1.000
_cell.length_b   1.000
_cell.length_c   1.000
_cell.angle_alpha   90.00
_cell.angle_beta   90.00
_cell.angle_gamma   90.00
#
_symmetry.space_group_name_H-M   'P 1'
#
loop_
_entity.id
_entity.type
_entity.pdbx_description
1 polymer ?
#
loop_
_entity_poly.entity_id
_entity_poly.type
_entity_poly.pdbx_seq_one_letter_code
_entity_poly.pdbx_strand_id
1 'polypeptide(L)' 'MIAVDTSALMAVLMKEPPATACKEALGTNDRVVISAATVAEALIVAGRRGFGAEMSTL' A
#
# COMPACT_ATOMS: atom_id res chain seq x y z
N MET A 1 -11.81 10.57 -3.91
CA MET A 1 -10.94 10.61 -2.70
C MET A 1 -11.03 9.24 -2.06
N ILE A 2 -9.89 8.59 -1.83
CA ILE A 2 -9.82 7.28 -1.18
C ILE A 2 -8.86 7.32 0.00
N ALA A 3 -9.13 6.47 0.99
CA ALA A 3 -8.19 6.14 2.05
C ALA A 3 -7.50 4.81 1.70
N VAL A 4 -6.19 4.76 1.86
CA VAL A 4 -5.38 3.57 1.60
C VAL A 4 -5.20 2.78 2.89
N ASP A 5 -5.37 1.47 2.79
CA ASP A 5 -5.09 0.52 3.86
C ASP A 5 -3.77 -0.24 3.59
N THR A 6 -3.17 -0.78 4.65
CA THR A 6 -1.96 -1.61 4.59
C THR A 6 -2.11 -2.76 3.60
N SER A 7 -3.26 -3.44 3.61
CA SER A 7 -3.53 -4.58 2.75
C SER A 7 -3.47 -4.25 1.25
N ALA A 8 -3.92 -3.05 0.84
CA ALA A 8 -3.87 -2.61 -0.55
C ALA A 8 -2.42 -2.38 -1.03
N LEU A 9 -1.59 -1.77 -0.19
CA LEU A 9 -0.16 -1.58 -0.51
C LEU A 9 0.58 -2.92 -0.58
N MET A 10 0.30 -3.82 0.36
CA MET A 10 0.89 -5.17 0.37
C MET A 10 0.48 -5.98 -0.86
N ALA A 11 -0.79 -5.93 -1.27
CA ALA A 11 -1.27 -6.59 -2.47
C ALA A 11 -0.50 -6.10 -3.72
N VAL A 12 -0.23 -4.79 -3.81
CA VAL A 12 0.55 -4.21 -4.90
C VAL A 12 2.01 -4.67 -4.88
N LEU A 13 2.69 -4.62 -3.73
CA LEU A 13 4.09 -5.03 -3.59
C LEU A 13 4.29 -6.52 -3.86
N MET A 14 3.39 -7.35 -3.33
CA MET A 14 3.45 -8.80 -3.44
C MET A 14 2.84 -9.34 -4.74
N LYS A 15 2.33 -8.46 -5.62
CA LYS A 15 1.68 -8.81 -6.89
C LYS A 15 0.51 -9.80 -6.70
N GLU A 16 -0.26 -9.60 -5.64
CA GLU A 16 -1.46 -10.40 -5.34
C GLU A 16 -2.57 -10.11 -6.37
N PRO A 17 -3.60 -10.98 -6.49
CA PRO A 17 -4.68 -10.79 -7.46
C PRO A 17 -5.34 -9.39 -7.47
N PRO A 18 -5.54 -8.71 -6.33
CA PRO A 18 -6.11 -7.36 -6.31
C PRO A 18 -5.18 -6.24 -6.80
N ALA A 19 -3.89 -6.51 -7.03
CA ALA A 19 -2.87 -5.48 -7.28
C ALA A 19 -3.23 -4.54 -8.43
N THR A 20 -3.77 -5.07 -9.53
CA THR A 20 -4.17 -4.26 -10.70
C THR A 20 -5.28 -3.28 -10.34
N ALA A 21 -6.33 -3.75 -9.66
CA ALA A 21 -7.44 -2.90 -9.24
C ALA A 21 -6.99 -1.84 -8.22
N CYS A 22 -6.10 -2.20 -7.28
CA CYS A 22 -5.52 -1.24 -6.33
C CYS A 22 -4.71 -0.15 -7.03
N LYS A 23 -3.86 -0.52 -8.01
CA LYS A 23 -3.09 0.45 -8.81
C LYS A 23 -4.00 1.39 -9.60
N GLU A 24 -5.04 0.86 -10.22
CA GLU A 24 -6.00 1.65 -10.97
C GLU A 24 -6.76 2.63 -10.06
N ALA A 25 -7.23 2.18 -8.89
CA ALA A 25 -7.89 3.04 -7.93
C ALA A 25 -6.96 4.15 -7.41
N LEU A 26 -5.69 3.84 -7.17
CA LEU A 26 -4.67 4.83 -6.77
C LEU A 26 -4.37 5.84 -7.89
N GLY A 27 -4.30 5.40 -9.15
CA GLY A 27 -3.97 6.25 -10.30
C GLY A 27 -5.12 7.13 -10.81
N THR A 28 -6.37 6.75 -10.54
CA THR A 28 -7.57 7.46 -11.03
C THR A 28 -8.18 8.42 -10.00
N ASN A 29 -7.75 8.37 -8.74
CA ASN A 29 -8.26 9.24 -7.70
C ASN A 29 -7.34 10.45 -7.47
N ASP A 30 -7.86 11.66 -7.69
CA ASP A 30 -7.13 12.92 -7.51
C ASP A 30 -6.64 13.17 -6.08
N ARG A 31 -7.26 12.49 -5.10
CA ARG A 31 -6.90 12.63 -3.68
C ARG A 31 -6.83 11.28 -3.01
N VAL A 32 -5.62 10.91 -2.63
CA VAL A 32 -5.30 9.69 -1.88
C VAL A 32 -4.82 10.11 -0.50
N VAL A 33 -5.40 9.53 0.55
CA VAL A 33 -4.97 9.76 1.94
C VAL A 33 -4.60 8.45 2.59
N ILE A 34 -3.66 8.51 3.54
CA ILE A 34 -3.28 7.38 4.37
C ILE A 34 -3.08 7.89 5.80
N SER A 35 -3.52 7.10 6.79
CA SER A 35 -3.31 7.44 8.20
C SER A 35 -1.86 7.18 8.58
N ALA A 36 -1.29 7.99 9.47
CA ALA A 36 0.04 7.75 10.03
C ALA A 36 0.13 6.37 10.71
N ALA A 37 -0.95 5.91 11.34
CA ALA A 37 -1.00 4.56 11.93
C ALA A 37 -0.92 3.46 10.86
N THR A 38 -1.57 3.65 9.71
CA THR A 38 -1.51 2.71 8.57
C THR A 38 -0.13 2.71 7.93
N VAL A 39 0.55 3.86 7.84
CA VAL A 39 1.96 3.90 7.39
C VAL A 39 2.85 3.08 8.32
N ALA A 40 2.69 3.24 9.64
CA ALA A 40 3.46 2.46 10.62
C ALA A 40 3.19 0.95 10.48
N GLU A 41 1.93 0.55 10.36
CA GLU A 41 1.56 -0.84 10.13
C GLU A 41 2.16 -1.39 8.82
N ALA A 42 2.03 -0.66 7.72
CA ALA A 42 2.56 -1.05 6.42
C ALA A 42 4.07 -1.28 6.46
N LEU A 43 4.83 -0.39 7.11
CA LEU A 43 6.28 -0.55 7.31
C LEU A 43 6.61 -1.80 8.15
N ILE A 44 5.87 -2.05 9.24
CA ILE A 44 6.08 -3.22 10.10
C ILE A 44 5.75 -4.51 9.34
N VAL A 45 4.59 -4.57 8.67
CA VAL A 45 4.12 -5.76 7.93
C VAL A 45 5.05 -6.05 6.76
N ALA A 46 5.43 -5.04 5.97
CA ALA A 46 6.35 -5.20 4.85
C ALA A 46 7.73 -5.64 5.32
N GLY A 47 8.27 -5.03 6.38
CA GLY A 47 9.55 -5.43 6.97
C GLY A 47 9.56 -6.90 7.40
N ARG A 48 8.49 -7.38 8.03
CA ARG A 48 8.34 -8.79 8.43
C ARG A 48 8.20 -9.76 7.25
N ARG A 49 7.76 -9.27 6.09
CA ARG A 49 7.57 -10.07 4.86
C ARG A 49 8.70 -9.93 3.85
N GLY A 50 9.77 -9.19 4.16
CA GLY A 50 10.93 -9.00 3.29
C GLY A 50 10.79 -7.89 2.25
N PHE A 51 9.77 -7.03 2.36
CA PHE A 51 9.50 -5.91 1.45
C PHE A 51 9.73 -4.54 2.11
N GLY A 52 10.51 -4.49 3.20
CA GLY A 52 10.67 -3.28 3.99
C GLY A 52 11.36 -2.15 3.24
N ALA A 53 12.32 -2.46 2.37
CA ALA A 53 13.00 -1.46 1.56
C ALA A 53 12.10 -0.91 0.45
N GLU A 54 11.29 -1.76 -0.16
CA GLU A 54 10.32 -1.36 -1.18
C GLU A 54 9.24 -0.48 -0.57
N MET A 55 8.70 -0.85 0.60
CA MET A 55 7.66 -0.09 1.29
C MET A 55 8.15 1.29 1.76
N SER A 56 9.42 1.45 2.12
CA SER A 56 9.93 2.77 2.56
C SER A 56 10.18 3.76 1.41
N THR A 57 10.11 3.28 0.16
CA THR A 57 10.29 4.11 -1.05
C THR A 57 8.97 4.50 -1.73
N LEU A 58 7.84 4.06 -1.19
CA LEU A 58 6.49 4.33 -1.71
C LEU A 58 6.09 5.80 -1.61
#